data_AF-A0A0E0KXI6-F1
#
_entry.id   AF-A0A0E0KXI6-F1
#
_cell.length_a   1.000
_cell.length_b   1.000
_cell.length_c   1.000
_cell.angle_alpha   90.00
_cell.angle_beta   90.00
_cell.angle_gamma   90.00
#
_symmetry.space_group_name_H-M   'P 1'
#
loop_
_entity.id
_entity.type
_entity.pdbx_description
1 polymer ?
#
loop_
_entity_poly.entity_id
_entity_poly.type
_entity_poly.pdbx_seq_one_letter_code
_entity_poly.pdbx_strand_id
1 'polypeptide(L)'
;MAAVAFRLGQRVHAAGDPARVGTVRYLGPVDGHSGDWVGVDWDAGAGGRHDGSLAGRRYFVAAGERSASFARPTALSAGITLPDAIRNRYRVEDFTKEEQDEMYVFSTSQKRVSVELVGKNKVEEKLKNLNDLTSASVSYMGVSSIGPGDELKNLVPNLRQLDLTGNLLSQWQDIFSLCEALASLEILDLTNNTMENDFTESSSVKNIRVLVLNYCGVTWELVEKIKVSFSCLNELHLMTNRIKIMMDVRLSDNPVADPAKGGVPRFVLIARLGKIKILNGSEISPRERREAEIRYVRLVMGKAESYDPEEIKQLHPRFAELKAFHGIEDEKPVSRTSGPQKMASGLISITLKCVGPSMGEKQPLTKKLPPATTVGKLKSLCESFFKLKDIKVRLYLEEEGCPLPQFLEEDTASLMDLGIGTGSTIIVDEES
;
A
#
# COMPACT_ATOMS: atom_id res chain seq x y z
N MET A 1 46.82 0.86 -6.37
CA MET A 1 45.39 0.54 -6.12
C MET A 1 44.57 1.28 -7.15
N ALA A 2 43.78 0.59 -7.97
CA ALA A 2 42.83 1.26 -8.85
C ALA A 2 41.88 2.10 -7.99
N ALA A 3 41.70 3.38 -8.33
CA ALA A 3 40.71 4.20 -7.65
C ALA A 3 39.33 3.53 -7.84
N VAL A 4 38.66 3.17 -6.75
CA VAL A 4 37.32 2.62 -6.80
C VAL A 4 36.42 3.68 -7.43
N ALA A 5 36.01 3.43 -8.67
CA ALA A 5 35.15 4.33 -9.41
C ALA A 5 33.70 4.10 -8.96
N PHE A 6 33.16 5.06 -8.22
CA PHE A 6 31.74 5.08 -7.84
C PHE A 6 30.87 5.41 -9.05
N ARG A 7 29.60 4.97 -8.99
CA ARG A 7 28.59 5.29 -10.02
C ARG A 7 27.42 6.07 -9.40
N LEU A 8 26.80 6.94 -10.18
CA LEU A 8 25.57 7.60 -9.76
C LEU A 8 24.47 6.55 -9.49
N GLY A 9 23.73 6.73 -8.40
CA GLY A 9 22.70 5.78 -7.95
C GLY A 9 23.24 4.58 -7.17
N GLN A 10 24.56 4.38 -7.09
CA GLN A 10 25.16 3.27 -6.34
C GLN A 10 24.91 3.42 -4.84
N ARG A 11 24.57 2.30 -4.18
CA ARG A 11 24.50 2.18 -2.72
C ARG A 11 25.90 2.05 -2.12
N VAL A 12 26.18 2.83 -1.09
CA VAL A 12 27.49 2.88 -0.41
C VAL A 12 27.28 2.99 1.10
N HIS A 13 28.28 2.61 1.88
CA HIS A 13 28.30 2.90 3.31
C HIS A 13 29.54 3.72 3.68
N ALA A 14 29.52 4.37 4.85
CA ALA A 14 30.68 5.06 5.36
C ALA A 14 31.81 4.07 5.69
N ALA A 15 33.05 4.41 5.35
CA ALA A 15 34.20 3.57 5.68
C ALA A 15 34.29 3.42 7.22
N GLY A 16 34.38 2.18 7.71
CA GLY A 16 34.39 1.87 9.14
C GLY A 16 33.01 1.85 9.82
N ASP A 17 31.93 2.19 9.11
CA ASP A 17 30.56 2.11 9.63
C ASP A 17 29.60 1.57 8.55
N PRO A 18 29.47 0.23 8.44
CA PRO A 18 28.57 -0.43 7.50
C PRO A 18 27.08 -0.11 7.69
N ALA A 19 26.67 0.32 8.89
CA ALA A 19 25.27 0.66 9.16
C ALA A 19 24.89 2.04 8.61
N ARG A 20 25.89 2.91 8.39
CA ARG A 20 25.70 4.23 7.82
C ARG A 20 25.67 4.16 6.30
N VAL A 21 24.50 3.84 5.75
CA VAL A 21 24.25 3.61 4.32
C VAL A 21 23.66 4.85 3.64
N GLY A 22 24.02 5.05 2.37
CA GLY A 22 23.45 6.08 1.52
C GLY A 22 23.60 5.78 0.03
N THR A 23 23.12 6.71 -0.79
CA THR A 23 23.12 6.60 -2.25
C THR A 23 23.98 7.71 -2.86
N VAL A 24 24.85 7.35 -3.80
CA VAL A 24 25.68 8.30 -4.55
C VAL A 24 24.79 9.16 -5.46
N ARG A 25 24.83 10.48 -5.28
CA ARG A 25 24.05 11.47 -6.05
C ARG A 25 24.91 12.43 -6.87
N TYR A 26 26.19 12.56 -6.55
CA TYR A 26 27.09 13.44 -7.25
C TYR A 26 28.51 12.87 -7.29
N LEU A 27 29.21 13.06 -8.40
CA LEU A 27 30.61 12.69 -8.59
C LEU A 27 31.29 13.84 -9.33
N GLY A 28 32.33 14.41 -8.72
CA GLY A 28 33.12 15.46 -9.36
C GLY A 28 33.68 16.52 -8.40
N PRO A 29 34.23 17.61 -8.95
CA PRO A 29 34.84 18.68 -8.18
C PRO A 29 33.79 19.52 -7.43
N VAL A 30 34.14 20.01 -6.25
CA VAL A 30 33.28 20.87 -5.43
C VAL A 30 33.99 22.22 -5.24
N ASP A 31 33.28 23.32 -5.52
CA ASP A 31 33.82 24.66 -5.41
C ASP A 31 34.42 24.91 -4.02
N GLY A 32 35.61 25.53 -3.99
CA GLY A 32 36.35 25.78 -2.76
C GLY A 32 37.09 24.56 -2.20
N HIS A 33 37.01 23.39 -2.85
CA HIS A 33 37.68 22.16 -2.41
C HIS A 33 38.45 21.50 -3.56
N SER A 34 39.69 21.09 -3.30
CA SER A 34 40.52 20.43 -4.31
C SER A 34 40.15 18.96 -4.51
N GLY A 35 40.34 18.46 -5.73
CA GLY A 35 40.11 17.07 -6.11
C GLY A 35 38.64 16.67 -6.21
N ASP A 36 38.42 15.39 -6.52
CA ASP A 36 37.06 14.86 -6.69
C ASP A 36 36.40 14.52 -5.35
N TRP A 37 35.08 14.68 -5.34
CA TRP A 37 34.20 14.42 -4.21
C TRP A 37 33.04 13.54 -4.65
N VAL A 38 32.54 12.78 -3.69
CA VAL A 38 31.33 11.98 -3.82
C VAL A 38 30.25 12.64 -2.98
N GLY A 39 29.19 13.12 -3.62
CA GLY A 39 27.99 13.54 -2.92
C GLY A 39 27.12 12.33 -2.63
N VAL A 40 26.88 12.07 -1.35
CA VAL A 40 26.06 10.96 -0.85
C VAL A 40 24.82 11.53 -0.20
N ASP A 41 23.66 10.96 -0.51
CA ASP A 41 22.41 11.17 0.20
C ASP A 41 22.18 9.99 1.13
N TRP A 42 22.30 10.22 2.43
CA TRP A 42 22.24 9.18 3.46
C TRP A 42 20.80 8.78 3.75
N ASP A 43 20.61 7.51 4.08
CA ASP A 43 19.30 6.99 4.46
C ASP A 43 18.80 7.66 5.75
N ALA A 44 17.50 7.53 6.03
CA ALA A 44 16.87 8.18 7.17
C ALA A 44 17.56 7.79 8.49
N GLY A 45 18.04 8.80 9.24
CA GLY A 45 18.72 8.59 10.52
C GLY A 45 20.23 8.32 10.43
N ALA A 46 20.78 8.09 9.24
CA ALA A 46 22.23 7.87 9.04
C ALA A 46 23.06 9.17 9.12
N GLY A 47 22.38 10.32 9.17
CA GLY A 47 22.96 11.63 9.43
C GLY A 47 23.68 12.25 8.22
N GLY A 48 23.34 13.49 7.91
CA GLY A 48 23.99 14.32 6.91
C GLY A 48 24.18 15.76 7.40
N ARG A 49 24.71 16.60 6.52
CA ARG A 49 25.10 17.98 6.83
C ARG A 49 24.31 19.03 6.05
N HIS A 50 23.87 18.68 4.85
CA HIS A 50 23.23 19.62 3.91
C HIS A 50 22.18 18.94 3.03
N ASP A 51 21.55 19.73 2.15
CA ASP A 51 20.50 19.34 1.20
C ASP A 51 21.03 18.97 -0.20
N GLY A 52 22.36 18.99 -0.37
CA GLY A 52 23.05 18.80 -1.65
C GLY A 52 23.57 20.11 -2.27
N SER A 53 23.41 21.23 -1.56
CA SER A 53 24.09 22.49 -1.84
C SER A 53 25.29 22.76 -0.93
N LEU A 54 26.26 23.52 -1.43
CA LEU A 54 27.39 24.05 -0.68
C LEU A 54 27.68 25.48 -1.13
N ALA A 55 27.83 26.41 -0.19
CA ALA A 55 28.14 27.82 -0.43
C ALA A 55 27.23 28.50 -1.50
N GLY A 56 25.94 28.17 -1.49
CA GLY A 56 24.95 28.74 -2.42
C GLY A 56 24.89 28.06 -3.80
N ARG A 57 25.80 27.12 -4.10
CA ARG A 57 25.75 26.31 -5.33
C ARG A 57 25.12 24.95 -5.05
N ARG A 58 24.18 24.53 -5.91
CA ARG A 58 23.52 23.23 -5.83
C ARG A 58 24.19 22.21 -6.75
N TYR A 59 24.57 21.06 -6.18
CA TYR A 59 25.22 19.96 -6.93
C TYR A 59 24.24 18.82 -7.19
N PHE A 60 23.38 18.52 -6.20
CA PHE A 60 22.30 17.55 -6.31
C PHE A 60 21.16 17.93 -5.35
N VAL A 61 20.03 17.24 -5.46
CA VAL A 61 18.89 17.39 -4.54
C VAL A 61 18.84 16.15 -3.67
N ALA A 62 19.01 16.34 -2.36
CA ALA A 62 18.94 15.28 -1.36
C ALA A 62 17.49 15.05 -0.88
N ALA A 63 17.24 13.91 -0.25
CA ALA A 63 15.92 13.57 0.30
C ALA A 63 15.49 14.46 1.48
N GLY A 64 16.44 15.05 2.21
CA GLY A 64 16.17 15.95 3.33
C GLY A 64 17.22 17.05 3.48
N GLU A 65 16.87 18.09 4.25
CA GLU A 65 17.72 19.28 4.46
C GLU A 65 19.08 18.98 5.10
N ARG A 66 19.18 17.84 5.81
CA ARG A 66 20.39 17.36 6.45
C ARG A 66 20.62 15.87 6.19
N SER A 67 20.28 15.39 4.99
CA SER A 67 20.54 14.00 4.59
C SER A 67 21.80 13.84 3.75
N ALA A 68 22.32 14.90 3.13
CA ALA A 68 23.47 14.79 2.24
C ALA A 68 24.82 15.12 2.88
N SER A 69 25.89 14.56 2.32
CA SER A 69 27.29 14.94 2.62
C SER A 69 28.16 14.85 1.36
N PHE A 70 29.15 15.73 1.23
CA PHE A 70 30.28 15.52 0.35
C PHE A 70 31.37 14.76 1.10
N ALA A 71 31.75 13.59 0.59
CA ALA A 71 32.77 12.73 1.17
C ALA A 71 33.91 12.49 0.17
N ARG A 72 35.11 12.23 0.70
CA ARG A 72 36.20 11.71 -0.12
C ARG A 72 35.90 10.27 -0.52
N PRO A 73 36.33 9.84 -1.72
CA PRO A 73 36.21 8.43 -2.13
C PRO A 73 36.73 7.45 -1.07
N THR A 74 37.82 7.78 -0.37
CA THR A 74 38.42 6.96 0.69
C THR A 74 37.60 6.87 1.98
N ALA A 75 36.64 7.79 2.17
CA ALA A 75 35.73 7.78 3.33
C ALA A 75 34.47 6.94 3.07
N LEU A 76 34.37 6.31 1.90
CA LEU A 76 33.22 5.50 1.47
C LEU A 76 33.68 4.10 1.08
N SER A 77 32.78 3.15 1.24
CA SER A 77 32.94 1.78 0.76
C SER A 77 31.88 1.47 -0.30
N ALA A 78 32.32 0.89 -1.41
CA ALA A 78 31.45 0.35 -2.46
C ALA A 78 30.80 -0.99 -2.08
N GLY A 79 31.14 -1.52 -0.90
CA GLY A 79 30.71 -2.83 -0.43
C GLY A 79 31.60 -3.97 -0.90
N ILE A 80 31.23 -5.17 -0.48
CA ILE A 80 31.92 -6.43 -0.77
C ILE A 80 30.97 -7.43 -1.43
N THR A 81 31.52 -8.49 -2.00
CA THR A 81 30.71 -9.59 -2.55
C THR A 81 30.17 -10.47 -1.43
N LEU A 82 29.04 -11.15 -1.68
CA LEU A 82 28.46 -12.10 -0.73
C LEU A 82 29.43 -13.24 -0.34
N PRO A 83 30.16 -13.89 -1.28
CA PRO A 83 31.20 -14.86 -0.92
C PRO A 83 32.25 -14.30 0.04
N ASP A 84 32.71 -13.06 -0.18
CA ASP A 84 33.70 -12.42 0.69
C ASP A 84 33.11 -12.11 2.07
N ALA A 85 31.86 -11.66 2.13
CA ALA A 85 31.18 -11.43 3.40
C ALA A 85 31.03 -12.74 4.21
N ILE A 86 30.65 -13.83 3.55
CA ILE A 86 30.55 -15.16 4.18
C ILE A 86 31.94 -15.61 4.67
N ARG A 87 32.99 -15.43 3.87
CA ARG A 87 34.36 -15.75 4.30
C ARG A 87 34.79 -14.91 5.49
N ASN A 88 34.64 -13.60 5.44
CA ASN A 88 35.04 -12.71 6.53
C ASN A 88 34.27 -13.00 7.84
N ARG A 89 33.02 -13.48 7.72
CA ARG A 89 32.17 -13.79 8.88
C ARG A 89 32.45 -15.17 9.47
N TYR A 90 32.73 -16.16 8.62
CA TYR A 90 32.72 -17.58 8.99
C TYR A 90 34.05 -18.32 8.80
N ARG A 91 35.03 -17.74 8.10
CA ARG A 91 36.41 -18.24 8.16
C ARG A 91 37.09 -17.66 9.39
N VAL A 92 37.55 -18.56 10.26
CA VAL A 92 38.30 -18.24 11.48
C VAL A 92 39.80 -18.42 11.21
N GLU A 93 40.30 -17.75 10.17
CA GLU A 93 41.72 -17.53 9.99
C GLU A 93 41.87 -16.00 10.00
N ASP A 94 42.74 -15.48 10.86
CA ASP A 94 43.04 -14.06 11.12
C ASP A 94 42.38 -13.40 12.36
N PHE A 95 42.40 -14.07 13.52
CA PHE A 95 42.64 -13.27 14.73
C PHE A 95 44.14 -13.00 14.79
N THR A 96 44.54 -11.73 14.77
CA THR A 96 45.93 -11.37 15.03
C THR A 96 46.35 -11.82 16.43
N LYS A 97 47.63 -12.12 16.64
CA LYS A 97 48.13 -12.45 18.00
C LYS A 97 47.80 -11.33 19.00
N GLU A 98 47.76 -10.09 18.54
CA GLU A 98 47.38 -8.93 19.34
C GLU A 98 45.91 -8.99 19.82
N GLU A 99 44.95 -9.35 18.95
CA GLU A 99 43.53 -9.45 19.32
C GLU A 99 43.24 -10.64 20.25
N GLN A 100 44.03 -11.72 20.17
CA GLN A 100 43.94 -12.84 21.09
C GLN A 100 44.47 -12.47 22.49
N ASP A 101 45.52 -11.64 22.57
CA ASP A 101 46.13 -11.20 23.83
C ASP A 101 45.25 -10.18 24.59
N GLU A 102 44.34 -9.47 23.91
CA GLU A 102 43.40 -8.51 24.53
C GLU A 102 42.15 -9.16 25.16
N MET A 103 41.87 -10.44 24.85
CA MET A 103 40.64 -11.11 25.26
C MET A 103 40.81 -11.91 26.57
N TYR A 104 41.00 -11.19 27.68
CA TYR A 104 41.03 -11.75 29.04
C TYR A 104 39.99 -11.11 29.94
N VAL A 105 39.50 -11.86 30.92
CA VAL A 105 38.68 -11.35 32.02
C VAL A 105 39.44 -11.47 33.32
N PHE A 106 39.24 -10.53 34.24
CA PHE A 106 39.80 -10.64 35.57
C PHE A 106 38.93 -11.58 36.42
N SER A 107 39.57 -12.60 37.01
CA SER A 107 38.95 -13.44 38.04
C SER A 107 38.53 -12.60 39.26
N THR A 108 37.69 -13.16 40.12
CA THR A 108 37.30 -12.58 41.42
C THR A 108 38.49 -12.26 42.33
N SER A 109 39.67 -12.83 42.04
CA SER A 109 40.95 -12.56 42.70
C SER A 109 41.90 -11.66 41.87
N GLN A 110 41.37 -10.89 40.91
CA GLN A 110 42.10 -9.96 40.04
C GLN A 110 43.23 -10.56 39.19
N LYS A 111 43.22 -11.87 38.94
CA LYS A 111 44.13 -12.51 37.97
C LYS A 111 43.53 -12.48 36.57
N ARG A 112 44.36 -12.19 35.56
CA ARG A 112 43.96 -12.32 34.15
C ARG A 112 43.66 -13.79 33.84
N VAL A 113 42.47 -14.07 33.34
CA VAL A 113 42.03 -15.39 32.88
C VAL A 113 41.63 -15.25 31.42
N SER A 114 42.30 -15.99 30.54
CA SER A 114 41.93 -16.09 29.12
C SER A 114 40.54 -16.72 28.99
N VAL A 115 39.66 -16.10 28.21
CA VAL A 115 38.30 -16.61 28.01
C VAL A 115 38.32 -17.72 26.97
N GLU A 116 38.45 -18.97 27.42
CA GLU A 116 38.15 -20.14 26.57
C GLU A 116 36.64 -20.41 26.58
N LEU A 117 35.96 -20.10 25.47
CA LEU A 117 34.55 -20.43 25.29
C LEU A 117 34.41 -21.94 25.02
N VAL A 118 33.90 -22.68 26.00
CA VAL A 118 33.68 -24.13 25.90
C VAL A 118 32.71 -24.43 24.75
N GLY A 119 33.21 -25.06 23.68
CA GLY A 119 32.45 -25.38 22.47
C GLY A 119 32.87 -24.63 21.21
N LYS A 120 33.70 -23.58 21.32
CA LYS A 120 34.25 -22.85 20.16
C LYS A 120 34.95 -23.77 19.17
N ASN A 121 35.82 -24.66 19.63
CA ASN A 121 36.58 -25.54 18.73
C ASN A 121 35.69 -26.43 17.84
N LYS A 122 34.54 -26.91 18.36
CA LYS A 122 33.56 -27.69 17.56
C LYS A 122 32.75 -26.83 16.59
N VAL A 123 32.46 -25.59 16.98
CA VAL A 123 31.78 -24.61 16.11
C VAL A 123 32.75 -24.12 15.03
N GLU A 124 33.99 -23.80 15.38
CA GLU A 124 35.07 -23.39 14.49
C GLU A 124 35.45 -24.51 13.51
N GLU A 125 35.55 -25.77 13.96
CA GLU A 125 35.77 -26.91 13.05
C GLU A 125 34.58 -27.17 12.11
N LYS A 126 33.34 -26.96 12.56
CA LYS A 126 32.16 -27.02 11.68
C LYS A 126 32.09 -25.84 10.72
N LEU A 127 32.48 -24.65 11.14
CA LEU A 127 32.53 -23.43 10.32
C LEU A 127 33.69 -23.43 9.32
N LYS A 128 34.75 -24.24 9.55
CA LYS A 128 35.78 -24.54 8.53
C LYS A 128 35.19 -25.22 7.30
N ASN A 129 34.11 -25.99 7.45
CA ASN A 129 33.41 -26.62 6.33
C ASN A 129 32.14 -25.83 5.98
N LEU A 130 32.32 -24.71 5.27
CA LEU A 130 31.23 -23.87 4.79
C LEU A 130 30.18 -24.64 3.96
N ASN A 131 30.55 -25.80 3.42
CA ASN A 131 29.64 -26.70 2.71
C ASN A 131 28.52 -27.26 3.59
N ASP A 132 28.72 -27.39 4.90
CA ASP A 132 27.71 -27.93 5.83
C ASP A 132 26.79 -26.83 6.38
N LEU A 133 27.02 -25.56 6.02
CA LEU A 133 26.29 -24.42 6.54
C LEU A 133 24.87 -24.39 5.97
N THR A 134 23.88 -24.55 6.85
CA THR A 134 22.45 -24.50 6.49
C THR A 134 21.81 -23.15 6.76
N SER A 135 22.42 -22.32 7.61
CA SER A 135 21.94 -20.96 7.92
C SER A 135 23.12 -20.01 8.07
N ALA A 136 23.04 -18.84 7.45
CA ALA A 136 24.05 -17.80 7.48
C ALA A 136 23.42 -16.41 7.69
N SER A 137 24.10 -15.56 8.44
CA SER A 137 23.76 -14.14 8.62
C SER A 137 25.01 -13.30 8.37
N VAL A 138 24.93 -12.44 7.37
CA VAL A 138 25.94 -11.46 7.00
C VAL A 138 25.32 -10.06 7.01
N SER A 139 24.55 -9.79 8.05
CA SER A 139 23.87 -8.52 8.27
C SER A 139 24.87 -7.38 8.49
N TYR A 140 24.58 -6.21 7.93
CA TYR A 140 25.41 -5.00 8.03
C TYR A 140 26.89 -5.23 7.69
N MET A 141 27.18 -6.07 6.68
CA MET A 141 28.56 -6.31 6.22
C MET A 141 28.91 -5.53 4.96
N GLY A 142 27.97 -4.72 4.44
CA GLY A 142 28.16 -3.95 3.22
C GLY A 142 28.12 -4.81 1.97
N VAL A 143 27.35 -5.89 1.95
CA VAL A 143 27.20 -6.73 0.75
C VAL A 143 26.54 -5.91 -0.37
N SER A 144 27.24 -5.68 -1.47
CA SER A 144 26.73 -4.89 -2.60
C SER A 144 26.47 -5.71 -3.86
N SER A 145 26.97 -6.95 -3.91
CA SER A 145 26.74 -7.87 -5.01
C SER A 145 26.84 -9.32 -4.54
N ILE A 146 26.23 -10.23 -5.29
CA ILE A 146 26.27 -11.67 -4.99
C ILE A 146 27.58 -12.34 -5.45
N GLY A 147 28.41 -11.64 -6.23
CA GLY A 147 29.60 -12.21 -6.87
C GLY A 147 29.26 -13.26 -7.94
N PRO A 148 30.24 -14.02 -8.42
CA PRO A 148 30.03 -15.12 -9.35
C PRO A 148 29.16 -16.23 -8.73
N GLY A 149 28.06 -16.60 -9.39
CA GLY A 149 27.13 -17.62 -8.88
C GLY A 149 27.78 -18.99 -8.62
N ASP A 150 28.73 -19.39 -9.46
CA ASP A 150 29.48 -20.65 -9.30
C ASP A 150 30.32 -20.66 -8.02
N GLU A 151 30.91 -19.51 -7.66
CA GLU A 151 31.71 -19.37 -6.45
C GLU A 151 30.83 -19.52 -5.21
N LEU A 152 29.66 -18.86 -5.20
CA LEU A 152 28.71 -18.93 -4.10
C LEU A 152 28.16 -20.36 -3.92
N LYS A 153 27.81 -21.01 -5.03
CA LYS A 153 27.33 -22.40 -5.06
C LYS A 153 28.37 -23.38 -4.51
N ASN A 154 29.64 -23.17 -4.85
CA ASN A 154 30.74 -24.00 -4.34
C ASN A 154 31.11 -23.68 -2.88
N LEU A 155 30.83 -22.46 -2.41
CA LEU A 155 31.15 -22.02 -1.05
C LEU A 155 30.12 -22.52 -0.03
N VAL A 156 28.82 -22.42 -0.34
CA VAL A 156 27.71 -22.72 0.57
C VAL A 156 26.55 -23.46 -0.14
N PRO A 157 26.80 -24.66 -0.72
CA PRO A 157 25.80 -25.40 -1.52
C PRO A 157 24.53 -25.81 -0.76
N ASN A 158 24.62 -26.02 0.55
CA ASN A 158 23.53 -26.54 1.38
C ASN A 158 22.79 -25.46 2.18
N LEU A 159 23.01 -24.18 1.85
CA LEU A 159 22.41 -23.07 2.57
C LEU A 159 20.89 -23.05 2.36
N ARG A 160 20.14 -23.02 3.46
CA ARG A 160 18.67 -22.97 3.49
C ARG A 160 18.13 -21.64 3.99
N GLN A 161 18.88 -20.96 4.84
CA GLN A 161 18.51 -19.66 5.38
C GLN A 161 19.65 -18.67 5.20
N LEU A 162 19.33 -17.48 4.70
CA LEU A 162 20.28 -16.39 4.52
C LEU A 162 19.69 -15.07 5.00
N ASP A 163 20.38 -14.43 5.93
CA ASP A 163 20.09 -13.08 6.41
C ASP A 163 21.09 -12.08 5.83
N LEU A 164 20.55 -11.14 5.04
CA LEU A 164 21.24 -10.04 4.36
C LEU A 164 20.77 -8.68 4.88
N THR A 165 20.27 -8.61 6.11
CA THR A 165 19.73 -7.38 6.69
C THR A 165 20.74 -6.22 6.63
N GLY A 166 20.28 -5.05 6.19
CA GLY A 166 21.06 -3.80 6.24
C GLY A 166 22.30 -3.78 5.35
N ASN A 167 22.22 -4.41 4.18
CA ASN A 167 23.28 -4.42 3.19
C ASN A 167 23.02 -3.40 2.06
N LEU A 168 23.83 -3.45 1.00
CA LEU A 168 23.81 -2.50 -0.11
C LEU A 168 23.10 -3.05 -1.36
N LEU A 169 22.37 -4.16 -1.23
CA LEU A 169 21.62 -4.74 -2.34
C LEU A 169 20.43 -3.86 -2.72
N SER A 170 20.18 -3.77 -4.02
CA SER A 170 19.07 -2.96 -4.56
C SER A 170 18.42 -3.56 -5.79
N GLN A 171 19.17 -4.34 -6.58
CA GLN A 171 18.70 -4.89 -7.84
C GLN A 171 18.08 -6.28 -7.65
N TRP A 172 16.92 -6.52 -8.25
CA TRP A 172 16.26 -7.84 -8.22
C TRP A 172 17.01 -8.90 -9.03
N GLN A 173 17.77 -8.49 -10.04
CA GLN A 173 18.59 -9.41 -10.84
C GLN A 173 19.61 -10.17 -9.98
N ASP A 174 20.22 -9.49 -9.00
CA ASP A 174 21.13 -10.12 -8.05
C ASP A 174 20.39 -11.15 -7.18
N ILE A 175 19.15 -10.84 -6.77
CA ILE A 175 18.32 -11.75 -5.97
C ILE A 175 17.92 -12.99 -6.77
N PHE A 176 17.58 -12.84 -8.05
CA PHE A 176 17.29 -13.99 -8.92
C PHE A 176 18.51 -14.88 -9.13
N SER A 177 19.68 -14.28 -9.40
CA SER A 177 20.92 -15.02 -9.55
C SER A 177 21.38 -15.68 -8.24
N LEU A 178 21.09 -15.08 -7.08
CA LEU A 178 21.27 -15.70 -5.76
C LEU A 178 20.42 -16.95 -5.60
N CYS A 179 19.12 -16.84 -5.89
CA CYS A 179 18.17 -17.95 -5.80
C CYS A 179 18.51 -19.10 -6.78
N GLU A 180 19.05 -18.78 -7.96
CA GLU A 180 19.52 -19.76 -8.94
C GLU A 180 20.81 -20.47 -8.47
N ALA A 181 21.77 -19.72 -7.92
CA ALA A 181 23.01 -20.27 -7.39
C ALA A 181 22.75 -21.19 -6.18
N LEU A 182 21.81 -20.81 -5.30
CA LEU A 182 21.49 -21.51 -4.06
C LEU A 182 20.13 -22.23 -4.14
N ALA A 183 20.10 -23.34 -4.87
CA ALA A 183 18.88 -24.12 -5.07
C ALA A 183 18.22 -24.66 -3.78
N SER A 184 18.99 -24.78 -2.69
CA SER A 184 18.48 -25.24 -1.38
C SER A 184 17.94 -24.09 -0.49
N LEU A 185 18.06 -22.83 -0.93
CA LEU A 185 17.66 -21.68 -0.14
C LEU A 185 16.13 -21.60 -0.01
N GLU A 186 15.63 -21.56 1.22
CA GLU A 186 14.20 -21.54 1.55
C GLU A 186 13.78 -20.23 2.24
N ILE A 187 14.66 -19.62 3.03
CA ILE A 187 14.40 -18.41 3.82
C ILE A 187 15.41 -17.33 3.44
N LEU A 188 14.91 -16.19 2.99
CA LEU A 188 15.73 -15.04 2.59
C LEU A 188 15.26 -13.77 3.32
N ASP A 189 16.16 -13.17 4.09
CA ASP A 189 15.91 -11.89 4.75
C ASP A 189 16.71 -10.76 4.08
N LEU A 190 15.99 -9.78 3.53
CA LEU A 190 16.53 -8.60 2.87
C LEU A 190 16.16 -7.32 3.62
N THR A 191 15.76 -7.41 4.89
CA THR A 191 15.34 -6.26 5.70
C THR A 191 16.33 -5.10 5.57
N ASN A 192 15.82 -3.87 5.43
CA ASN A 192 16.63 -2.66 5.36
C ASN A 192 17.61 -2.60 4.15
N ASN A 193 17.30 -3.29 3.05
CA ASN A 193 17.91 -3.08 1.75
C ASN A 193 16.96 -2.26 0.86
N THR A 194 17.42 -1.14 0.28
CA THR A 194 16.56 -0.31 -0.58
C THR A 194 16.42 -0.94 -1.95
N MET A 195 15.31 -1.64 -2.18
CA MET A 195 15.08 -2.42 -3.40
C MET A 195 14.47 -1.57 -4.51
N GLU A 196 14.79 -1.91 -5.75
CA GLU A 196 14.11 -1.40 -6.93
C GLU A 196 12.62 -1.79 -6.89
N ASN A 197 11.75 -0.88 -7.33
CA ASN A 197 10.30 -1.08 -7.34
C ASN A 197 9.76 -1.76 -8.60
N ASP A 198 10.66 -2.20 -9.47
CA ASP A 198 10.31 -2.84 -10.72
C ASP A 198 11.37 -3.89 -11.08
N PHE A 199 10.93 -4.93 -11.77
CA PHE A 199 11.81 -5.89 -12.44
C PHE A 199 11.05 -6.54 -13.60
N THR A 200 11.80 -6.94 -14.63
CA THR A 200 11.28 -7.79 -15.69
C THR A 200 11.11 -9.20 -15.15
N GLU A 201 9.93 -9.78 -15.35
CA GLU A 201 9.62 -11.16 -14.96
C GLU A 201 10.68 -12.11 -15.51
N SER A 202 11.56 -12.59 -14.64
CA SER A 202 12.48 -13.68 -14.94
C SER A 202 11.91 -14.99 -14.40
N SER A 203 12.51 -16.09 -14.86
CA SER A 203 12.32 -17.47 -14.42
C SER A 203 11.69 -17.62 -13.03
N SER A 204 10.61 -18.40 -12.94
CA SER A 204 9.90 -18.66 -11.69
C SER A 204 10.83 -19.26 -10.62
N VAL A 205 10.96 -18.56 -9.49
CA VAL A 205 11.72 -18.96 -8.31
C VAL A 205 10.87 -19.94 -7.49
N LYS A 206 11.38 -21.16 -7.30
CA LYS A 206 10.63 -22.29 -6.69
C LYS A 206 11.16 -22.74 -5.33
N ASN A 207 12.36 -22.30 -4.95
CA ASN A 207 13.02 -22.71 -3.72
C ASN A 207 12.60 -21.87 -2.49
N ILE A 208 12.36 -20.56 -2.69
CA ILE A 208 12.03 -19.64 -1.58
C ILE A 208 10.62 -19.85 -1.05
N ARG A 209 10.51 -20.02 0.27
CA ARG A 209 9.27 -20.17 1.04
C ARG A 209 8.97 -18.96 1.92
N VAL A 210 10.01 -18.33 2.46
CA VAL A 210 9.90 -17.15 3.34
C VAL A 210 10.76 -16.04 2.77
N LEU A 211 10.14 -14.90 2.47
CA LEU A 211 10.82 -13.71 1.97
C LEU A 211 10.53 -12.52 2.89
N VAL A 212 11.57 -11.91 3.44
CA VAL A 212 11.45 -10.77 4.33
C VAL A 212 11.97 -9.52 3.62
N LEU A 213 11.08 -8.56 3.39
CA LEU A 213 11.34 -7.29 2.70
C LEU A 213 10.96 -6.09 3.59
N ASN A 214 11.22 -6.18 4.89
CA ASN A 214 10.87 -5.09 5.82
C ASN A 214 11.75 -3.86 5.55
N TYR A 215 11.19 -2.65 5.60
CA TYR A 215 11.93 -1.40 5.36
C TYR A 215 12.74 -1.37 4.04
N CYS A 216 12.25 -2.02 3.00
CA CYS A 216 12.90 -2.08 1.69
C CYS A 216 12.44 -1.00 0.69
N GLY A 217 11.42 -0.22 1.04
CA GLY A 217 10.85 0.80 0.15
C GLY A 217 10.03 0.22 -1.00
N VAL A 218 9.52 -1.01 -0.83
CA VAL A 218 8.73 -1.72 -1.85
C VAL A 218 7.31 -1.16 -1.95
N THR A 219 6.77 -1.17 -3.17
CA THR A 219 5.42 -0.75 -3.55
C THR A 219 4.49 -1.96 -3.71
N TRP A 220 3.18 -1.73 -3.82
CA TRP A 220 2.21 -2.82 -3.97
C TRP A 220 2.28 -3.46 -5.36
N GLU A 221 2.55 -2.66 -6.39
CA GLU A 221 2.75 -3.10 -7.76
C GLU A 221 3.88 -4.13 -7.84
N LEU A 222 4.96 -3.91 -7.09
CA LEU A 222 6.06 -4.86 -6.96
C LEU A 222 5.62 -6.16 -6.25
N VAL A 223 4.79 -6.06 -5.21
CA VAL A 223 4.26 -7.23 -4.48
C VAL A 223 3.44 -8.14 -5.40
N GLU A 224 2.65 -7.56 -6.32
CA GLU A 224 1.91 -8.32 -7.33
C GLU A 224 2.85 -9.08 -8.28
N LYS A 225 3.98 -8.47 -8.67
CA LYS A 225 5.01 -9.15 -9.47
C LYS A 225 5.73 -10.24 -8.69
N ILE A 226 6.07 -10.00 -7.43
CA ILE A 226 6.69 -11.00 -6.53
C ILE A 226 5.80 -12.24 -6.43
N LYS A 227 4.47 -12.07 -6.32
CA LYS A 227 3.52 -13.18 -6.29
C LYS A 227 3.61 -14.09 -7.52
N VAL A 228 3.87 -13.52 -8.70
CA VAL A 228 4.00 -14.29 -9.95
C VAL A 228 5.37 -14.97 -10.03
N SER A 229 6.44 -14.24 -9.71
CA SER A 229 7.81 -14.74 -9.83
C SER A 229 8.19 -15.76 -8.75
N PHE A 230 7.65 -15.66 -7.53
CA PHE A 230 7.93 -16.56 -6.41
C PHE A 230 6.77 -17.54 -6.20
N SER A 231 6.73 -18.62 -6.97
CA SER A 231 5.56 -19.51 -7.04
C SER A 231 5.34 -20.38 -5.80
N CYS A 232 6.36 -20.55 -4.96
CA CYS A 232 6.33 -21.41 -3.77
C CYS A 232 6.41 -20.63 -2.45
N LEU A 233 6.17 -19.31 -2.50
CA LEU A 233 6.23 -18.43 -1.34
C LEU A 233 5.04 -18.68 -0.40
N ASN A 234 5.34 -19.03 0.85
CA ASN A 234 4.36 -19.22 1.92
C ASN A 234 4.20 -17.97 2.78
N GLU A 235 5.31 -17.27 3.05
CA GLU A 235 5.36 -16.14 3.97
C GLU A 235 6.08 -14.95 3.33
N LEU A 236 5.46 -13.78 3.39
CA LEU A 236 6.00 -12.51 2.88
C LEU A 236 5.88 -11.43 3.96
N HIS A 237 7.00 -10.89 4.42
CA HIS A 237 7.03 -9.85 5.45
C HIS A 237 7.33 -8.48 4.82
N LEU A 238 6.42 -7.51 5.00
CA LEU A 238 6.46 -6.20 4.34
C LEU A 238 6.39 -5.01 5.32
N MET A 239 6.79 -5.22 6.57
CA MET A 239 6.65 -4.23 7.63
C MET A 239 7.37 -2.93 7.27
N THR A 240 6.70 -1.80 7.54
CA THR A 240 7.24 -0.44 7.44
C THR A 240 7.78 -0.02 6.06
N ASN A 241 7.29 -0.64 4.98
CA ASN A 241 7.55 -0.17 3.61
C ASN A 241 6.78 1.10 3.21
N ARG A 242 5.99 1.68 4.12
CA ARG A 242 5.10 2.83 3.84
C ARG A 242 4.20 2.59 2.62
N ILE A 243 3.84 1.32 2.36
CA ILE A 243 2.92 0.94 1.27
C ILE A 243 1.63 1.72 1.51
N LYS A 244 1.44 2.79 0.73
CA LYS A 244 0.18 3.50 0.68
C LYS A 244 -0.76 2.56 -0.04
N ILE A 245 -1.62 1.90 0.72
CA ILE A 245 -2.74 1.17 0.17
C ILE A 245 -3.61 2.20 -0.56
N MET A 246 -3.45 2.33 -1.88
CA MET A 246 -4.59 2.71 -2.70
C MET A 246 -5.58 1.57 -2.50
N MET A 247 -6.61 1.81 -1.69
CA MET A 247 -7.66 0.84 -1.46
C MET A 247 -8.48 0.74 -2.75
N ASP A 248 -7.94 0.01 -3.73
CA ASP A 248 -8.70 -0.56 -4.84
C ASP A 248 -9.44 -1.76 -4.27
N VAL A 249 -10.71 -1.54 -3.95
CA VAL A 249 -11.59 -2.60 -3.46
C VAL A 249 -12.35 -3.13 -4.67
N ARG A 250 -11.99 -4.33 -5.11
CA ARG A 250 -12.72 -5.07 -6.15
C ARG A 250 -13.64 -6.08 -5.47
N LEU A 251 -14.93 -5.74 -5.45
CA LEU A 251 -16.02 -6.60 -4.98
C LEU A 251 -16.86 -7.15 -6.13
N SER A 252 -16.46 -6.91 -7.38
CA SER A 252 -17.05 -7.54 -8.56
C SER A 252 -17.12 -9.06 -8.37
N ASP A 253 -18.28 -9.65 -8.68
CA ASP A 253 -18.63 -11.07 -8.47
C ASP A 253 -18.76 -11.54 -7.00
N ASN A 254 -18.73 -10.62 -6.03
CA ASN A 254 -19.08 -10.93 -4.65
C ASN A 254 -20.59 -10.74 -4.42
N PRO A 255 -21.32 -11.74 -3.88
CA PRO A 255 -22.74 -11.60 -3.52
C PRO A 255 -23.04 -10.36 -2.67
N VAL A 256 -22.07 -9.89 -1.87
CA VAL A 256 -22.22 -8.69 -1.02
C VAL A 256 -22.27 -7.37 -1.80
N ALA A 257 -21.89 -7.35 -3.09
CA ALA A 257 -21.84 -6.16 -3.93
C ALA A 257 -22.66 -6.29 -5.22
N ASP A 258 -23.46 -7.36 -5.35
CA ASP A 258 -24.41 -7.60 -6.43
C ASP A 258 -25.82 -7.20 -5.97
N PRO A 259 -26.36 -6.02 -6.35
CA PRO A 259 -27.68 -5.59 -5.92
C PRO A 259 -28.79 -6.57 -6.31
N ALA A 260 -28.64 -7.28 -7.44
CA ALA A 260 -29.62 -8.26 -7.93
C ALA A 260 -29.65 -9.54 -7.07
N LYS A 261 -28.63 -9.77 -6.23
CA LYS A 261 -28.56 -10.90 -5.28
C LYS A 261 -28.68 -10.44 -3.82
N GLY A 262 -29.20 -9.24 -3.57
CA GLY A 262 -29.34 -8.68 -2.22
C GLY A 262 -28.04 -8.08 -1.65
N GLY A 263 -27.06 -7.80 -2.51
CA GLY A 263 -25.83 -7.10 -2.16
C GLY A 263 -26.04 -5.62 -1.85
N VAL A 264 -25.03 -5.03 -1.21
CA VAL A 264 -25.01 -3.64 -0.77
C VAL A 264 -24.79 -2.71 -1.97
N PRO A 265 -25.63 -1.66 -2.16
CA PRO A 265 -25.45 -0.70 -3.24
C PRO A 265 -24.11 0.05 -3.20
N ARG A 266 -23.59 0.44 -4.38
CA ARG A 266 -22.31 1.16 -4.54
C ARG A 266 -22.19 2.38 -3.63
N PHE A 267 -23.21 3.24 -3.59
CA PHE A 267 -23.18 4.45 -2.77
C PHE A 267 -23.03 4.14 -1.27
N VAL A 268 -23.61 3.03 -0.79
CA VAL A 268 -23.46 2.58 0.60
C VAL A 268 -22.03 2.12 0.86
N LEU A 269 -21.41 1.42 -0.09
CA LEU A 269 -20.00 1.03 0.01
C LEU A 269 -19.08 2.25 0.05
N ILE A 270 -19.29 3.23 -0.84
CA ILE A 270 -18.54 4.49 -0.88
C ILE A 270 -18.66 5.24 0.46
N ALA A 271 -19.88 5.37 0.99
CA ALA A 271 -20.14 6.07 2.23
C ALA A 271 -19.55 5.33 3.46
N ARG A 272 -19.65 4.00 3.51
CA ARG A 272 -19.13 3.21 4.64
C ARG A 272 -17.60 3.10 4.60
N LEU A 273 -17.00 3.04 3.41
CA LEU A 273 -15.56 2.87 3.22
C LEU A 273 -14.86 4.20 2.93
N GLY A 274 -14.92 5.18 3.85
CA GLY A 274 -14.51 6.58 3.58
C GLY A 274 -13.10 6.85 3.03
N LYS A 275 -12.20 5.85 3.04
CA LYS A 275 -10.83 5.95 2.54
C LYS A 275 -10.63 5.38 1.13
N ILE A 276 -11.59 4.66 0.56
CA ILE A 276 -11.44 4.06 -0.77
C ILE A 276 -11.37 5.16 -1.84
N LYS A 277 -10.61 4.94 -2.91
CA LYS A 277 -10.50 5.89 -4.04
C LYS A 277 -10.98 5.28 -5.35
N ILE A 278 -10.91 3.96 -5.45
CA ILE A 278 -11.34 3.18 -6.62
C ILE A 278 -12.21 2.05 -6.07
N LEU A 279 -13.38 1.85 -6.66
CA LEU A 279 -14.32 0.79 -6.30
C LEU A 279 -14.74 0.06 -7.57
N ASN A 280 -14.48 -1.24 -7.64
CA ASN A 280 -14.73 -2.06 -8.83
C ASN A 280 -14.09 -1.48 -10.10
N GLY A 281 -12.87 -0.93 -9.98
CA GLY A 281 -12.12 -0.36 -11.10
C GLY A 281 -12.55 1.04 -11.56
N SER A 282 -13.61 1.64 -10.97
CA SER A 282 -13.99 3.03 -11.25
C SER A 282 -13.55 3.97 -10.12
N GLU A 283 -12.96 5.10 -10.51
CA GLU A 283 -12.54 6.16 -9.59
C GLU A 283 -13.75 6.82 -8.93
N ILE A 284 -13.62 7.12 -7.63
CA ILE A 284 -14.66 7.80 -6.86
C ILE A 284 -14.34 9.29 -6.82
N SER A 285 -15.17 10.08 -7.49
CA SER A 285 -14.99 11.53 -7.49
C SER A 285 -15.32 12.14 -6.10
N PRO A 286 -14.73 13.30 -5.73
CA PRO A 286 -15.08 13.98 -4.48
C PRO A 286 -16.56 14.33 -4.38
N ARG A 287 -17.21 14.59 -5.52
CA ARG A 287 -18.64 14.88 -5.61
C ARG A 287 -19.49 13.63 -5.40
N GLU A 288 -19.18 12.54 -6.11
CA GLU A 288 -19.83 11.23 -5.94
C GLU A 288 -19.77 10.79 -4.48
N ARG A 289 -18.62 10.97 -3.81
CA ARG A 289 -18.48 10.66 -2.38
C ARG A 289 -19.44 11.46 -1.51
N ARG A 290 -19.47 12.78 -1.70
CA ARG A 290 -20.36 13.66 -0.93
C ARG A 290 -21.82 13.25 -1.13
N GLU A 291 -22.23 12.99 -2.38
CA GLU A 291 -23.60 12.58 -2.70
C GLU A 291 -23.93 11.20 -2.11
N ALA A 292 -23.01 10.23 -2.21
CA ALA A 292 -23.15 8.91 -1.63
C ALA A 292 -23.25 8.93 -0.10
N GLU A 293 -22.45 9.74 0.58
CA GLU A 293 -22.50 9.91 2.04
C GLU A 293 -23.82 10.54 2.50
N ILE A 294 -24.29 11.59 1.82
CA ILE A 294 -25.60 12.21 2.10
C ILE A 294 -26.73 11.20 1.90
N ARG A 295 -26.70 10.46 0.78
CA ARG A 295 -27.69 9.44 0.45
C ARG A 295 -27.70 8.31 1.47
N TYR A 296 -26.52 7.87 1.92
CA TYR A 296 -26.37 6.87 2.97
C TYR A 296 -26.95 7.33 4.31
N VAL A 297 -26.70 8.59 4.72
CA VAL A 297 -27.30 9.12 5.95
C VAL A 297 -28.83 9.12 5.85
N ARG A 298 -29.40 9.57 4.72
CA ARG A 298 -30.86 9.55 4.49
C ARG A 298 -31.43 8.14 4.51
N LEU A 299 -30.75 7.18 3.88
CA LEU A 299 -31.11 5.76 3.87
C LEU A 299 -31.22 5.21 5.30
N VAL A 300 -30.22 5.50 6.15
CA VAL A 300 -30.22 5.04 7.56
C VAL A 300 -31.31 5.75 8.36
N MET A 301 -31.55 7.04 8.12
CA MET A 301 -32.64 7.79 8.77
C MET A 301 -34.03 7.25 8.42
N GLY A 302 -34.28 6.88 7.16
CA GLY A 302 -35.55 6.27 6.76
C GLY A 302 -35.82 4.94 7.47
N LYS A 303 -34.76 4.19 7.78
CA LYS A 303 -34.84 2.92 8.53
C LYS A 303 -34.73 3.09 10.04
N ALA A 304 -34.44 4.29 10.54
CA ALA A 304 -34.20 4.53 11.96
C ALA A 304 -35.47 4.34 12.81
N GLU A 305 -36.66 4.40 12.21
CA GLU A 305 -37.92 4.06 12.91
C GLU A 305 -38.03 2.56 13.24
N SER A 306 -37.27 1.70 12.55
CA SER A 306 -37.29 0.24 12.72
C SER A 306 -36.17 -0.34 13.58
N TYR A 307 -35.19 0.46 13.99
CA TYR A 307 -33.99 -0.02 14.72
C TYR A 307 -33.78 0.72 16.04
N ASP A 308 -33.30 0.01 17.05
CA ASP A 308 -32.84 0.61 18.31
C ASP A 308 -31.58 1.48 18.05
N PRO A 309 -31.45 2.69 18.63
CA PRO A 309 -30.24 3.50 18.55
C PRO A 309 -28.90 2.76 18.70
N GLU A 310 -28.82 1.75 19.57
CA GLU A 310 -27.58 0.98 19.77
C GLU A 310 -27.31 0.02 18.60
N GLU A 311 -28.36 -0.51 17.97
CA GLU A 311 -28.26 -1.37 16.77
C GLU A 311 -27.81 -0.54 15.55
N ILE A 312 -28.30 0.69 15.41
CA ILE A 312 -27.83 1.63 14.38
C ILE A 312 -26.34 1.90 14.54
N LYS A 313 -25.86 2.09 15.77
CA LYS A 313 -24.43 2.34 16.03
C LYS A 313 -23.55 1.14 15.65
N GLN A 314 -24.03 -0.09 15.86
CA GLN A 314 -23.32 -1.31 15.48
C GLN A 314 -23.33 -1.55 13.96
N LEU A 315 -24.50 -1.45 13.32
CA LEU A 315 -24.66 -1.72 11.88
C LEU A 315 -24.12 -0.59 11.00
N HIS A 316 -24.12 0.65 11.51
CA HIS A 316 -23.82 1.86 10.77
C HIS A 316 -22.84 2.78 11.53
N PRO A 317 -21.57 2.34 11.71
CA PRO A 317 -20.61 3.04 12.57
C PRO A 317 -20.26 4.46 12.10
N ARG A 318 -20.36 4.76 10.80
CA ARG A 318 -20.10 6.10 10.23
C ARG A 318 -21.32 7.01 10.22
N PHE A 319 -22.51 6.53 10.60
CA PHE A 319 -23.74 7.31 10.49
C PHE A 319 -23.71 8.60 11.30
N ALA A 320 -23.34 8.53 12.59
CA ALA A 320 -23.31 9.70 13.47
C ALA A 320 -22.29 10.76 13.00
N GLU A 321 -21.11 10.32 12.57
CA GLU A 321 -20.07 11.17 12.00
C GLU A 321 -20.55 11.88 10.73
N LEU A 322 -21.11 11.12 9.77
CA LEU A 322 -21.56 11.66 8.49
C LEU A 322 -22.78 12.57 8.63
N LYS A 323 -23.71 12.25 9.53
CA LYS A 323 -24.87 13.10 9.84
C LYS A 323 -24.42 14.46 10.38
N ALA A 324 -23.45 14.47 11.29
CA ALA A 324 -22.86 15.69 11.83
C ALA A 324 -22.07 16.47 10.77
N PHE A 325 -21.27 15.78 9.96
CA PHE A 325 -20.44 16.39 8.91
C PHE A 325 -21.26 17.07 7.81
N HIS A 326 -22.37 16.45 7.37
CA HIS A 326 -23.24 16.99 6.32
C HIS A 326 -24.38 17.86 6.84
N GLY A 327 -24.51 18.04 8.17
CA GLY A 327 -25.51 18.92 8.78
C GLY A 327 -26.96 18.50 8.55
N ILE A 328 -27.23 17.18 8.52
CA ILE A 328 -28.58 16.65 8.23
C ILE A 328 -29.36 16.52 9.55
N GLU A 329 -30.36 17.38 9.76
CA GLU A 329 -31.23 17.38 10.95
C GLU A 329 -32.33 16.31 10.88
N ASP A 330 -32.82 15.86 12.04
CA ASP A 330 -33.99 14.97 12.13
C ASP A 330 -35.25 15.77 11.76
N GLU A 331 -35.81 15.53 10.57
CA GLU A 331 -37.16 16.02 10.24
C GLU A 331 -38.20 15.30 11.12
N LYS A 332 -38.40 15.77 12.35
CA LYS A 332 -39.56 15.38 13.16
C LYS A 332 -40.75 16.25 12.74
N PRO A 333 -41.90 15.67 12.36
CA PRO A 333 -43.15 16.43 12.31
C PRO A 333 -43.54 16.74 13.76
N VAL A 334 -43.29 17.97 14.20
CA VAL A 334 -43.75 18.44 15.52
C VAL A 334 -45.27 18.58 15.44
N SER A 335 -45.97 17.62 16.03
CA SER A 335 -47.39 17.70 16.36
C SER A 335 -47.65 18.94 17.21
N ARG A 336 -48.18 20.02 16.62
CA ARG A 336 -48.95 21.07 17.31
C ARG A 336 -50.11 21.59 16.43
N THR A 337 -51.32 21.24 16.88
CA THR A 337 -52.61 21.93 16.75
C THR A 337 -53.20 22.24 15.36
N SER A 338 -54.33 21.57 15.10
CA SER A 338 -55.47 21.90 14.23
C SER A 338 -55.45 23.25 13.47
N GLY A 339 -55.19 23.15 12.17
CA GLY A 339 -55.53 24.13 11.14
C GLY A 339 -55.29 23.49 9.76
N PRO A 340 -55.97 23.91 8.66
CA PRO A 340 -55.74 23.31 7.35
C PRO A 340 -54.32 23.66 6.87
N GLN A 341 -53.37 22.75 7.07
CA GLN A 341 -51.96 22.98 6.75
C GLN A 341 -51.72 22.86 5.25
N LYS A 342 -51.11 23.91 4.68
CA LYS A 342 -50.56 23.92 3.33
C LYS A 342 -49.43 22.88 3.23
N MET A 343 -49.61 21.86 2.39
CA MET A 343 -48.70 20.72 2.16
C MET A 343 -47.37 21.07 1.45
N ALA A 344 -46.77 22.24 1.70
CA ALA A 344 -45.63 22.74 0.94
C ALA A 344 -44.26 22.51 1.60
N SER A 345 -44.18 22.24 2.92
CA SER A 345 -42.94 22.32 3.69
C SER A 345 -42.14 21.01 3.82
N GLY A 346 -42.47 19.96 3.06
CA GLY A 346 -41.77 18.67 3.15
C GLY A 346 -41.73 17.88 1.85
N LEU A 347 -41.80 18.56 0.69
CA LEU A 347 -41.75 17.91 -0.62
C LEU A 347 -40.32 17.89 -1.15
N ILE A 348 -39.88 16.73 -1.66
CA ILE A 348 -38.63 16.59 -2.40
C ILE A 348 -38.84 16.97 -3.87
N SER A 349 -37.90 17.70 -4.46
CA SER A 349 -37.93 18.05 -5.89
C SER A 349 -37.06 17.09 -6.69
N ILE A 350 -37.68 16.23 -7.49
CA ILE A 350 -36.99 15.26 -8.34
C ILE A 350 -37.17 15.59 -9.82
N THR A 351 -36.19 15.25 -10.64
CA THR A 351 -36.24 15.43 -12.10
C THR A 351 -36.50 14.08 -12.77
N LEU A 352 -37.49 14.00 -13.65
CA LEU A 352 -37.88 12.81 -14.39
C LEU A 352 -37.44 12.95 -15.86
N LYS A 353 -36.64 12.01 -16.37
CA LYS A 353 -36.21 11.95 -17.78
C LYS A 353 -36.83 10.73 -18.45
N CYS A 354 -37.54 10.91 -19.56
CA CYS A 354 -38.15 9.81 -20.29
C CYS A 354 -37.25 9.41 -21.47
N VAL A 355 -36.80 8.16 -21.52
CA VAL A 355 -35.78 7.68 -22.48
C VAL A 355 -36.19 6.45 -23.29
N GLY A 356 -37.40 5.90 -23.06
CA GLY A 356 -37.86 4.68 -23.71
C GLY A 356 -38.03 4.85 -25.24
N PRO A 357 -37.54 3.90 -26.06
CA PRO A 357 -37.66 3.94 -27.53
C PRO A 357 -39.09 4.14 -28.01
N SER A 358 -40.06 3.45 -27.41
CA SER A 358 -41.48 3.55 -27.78
C SER A 358 -42.21 4.69 -27.05
N MET A 359 -41.54 5.43 -26.17
CA MET A 359 -42.13 6.53 -25.40
C MET A 359 -42.04 7.89 -26.09
N GLY A 360 -41.18 8.04 -27.11
CA GLY A 360 -40.93 9.27 -27.86
C GLY A 360 -40.12 10.32 -27.08
N GLU A 361 -39.55 11.30 -27.79
CA GLU A 361 -38.78 12.39 -27.15
C GLU A 361 -39.68 13.27 -26.28
N LYS A 362 -39.47 13.22 -24.96
CA LYS A 362 -40.19 14.04 -23.99
C LYS A 362 -39.23 14.88 -23.17
N GLN A 363 -39.61 16.13 -22.95
CA GLN A 363 -38.83 17.05 -22.13
C GLN A 363 -38.77 16.57 -20.67
N PRO A 364 -37.62 16.70 -19.99
CA PRO A 364 -37.51 16.37 -18.57
C PRO A 364 -38.49 17.16 -17.71
N LEU A 365 -39.09 16.51 -16.72
CA LEU A 365 -40.08 17.12 -15.82
C LEU A 365 -39.58 17.15 -14.39
N THR A 366 -39.49 18.33 -13.79
CA THR A 366 -39.23 18.45 -12.35
C THR A 366 -40.55 18.45 -11.57
N LYS A 367 -40.67 17.51 -10.62
CA LYS A 367 -41.88 17.31 -9.80
C LYS A 367 -41.53 17.37 -8.31
N LYS A 368 -42.40 18.04 -7.55
CA LYS A 368 -42.34 18.05 -6.09
C LYS A 368 -43.23 16.95 -5.54
N LEU A 369 -42.65 15.99 -4.86
CA LEU A 369 -43.35 14.80 -4.33
C LEU A 369 -43.08 14.63 -2.84
N PRO A 370 -44.01 14.05 -2.07
CA PRO A 370 -43.74 13.63 -0.70
C PRO A 370 -42.63 12.57 -0.65
N PRO A 371 -41.71 12.61 0.33
CA PRO A 371 -40.68 11.58 0.55
C PRO A 371 -41.26 10.17 0.71
N ALA A 372 -42.46 10.07 1.29
CA ALA A 372 -43.20 8.82 1.48
C ALA A 372 -43.83 8.25 0.18
N THR A 373 -43.64 8.90 -0.98
CA THR A 373 -44.14 8.35 -2.26
C THR A 373 -43.42 7.04 -2.55
N THR A 374 -44.16 5.98 -2.86
CA THR A 374 -43.56 4.68 -3.21
C THR A 374 -43.10 4.62 -4.66
N VAL A 375 -42.16 3.74 -4.98
CA VAL A 375 -41.70 3.49 -6.37
C VAL A 375 -42.88 3.10 -7.26
N GLY A 376 -43.77 2.22 -6.80
CA GLY A 376 -44.97 1.83 -7.56
C GLY A 376 -45.89 3.02 -7.85
N LYS A 377 -46.09 3.91 -6.87
CA LYS A 377 -46.87 5.13 -7.07
C LYS A 377 -46.19 6.10 -8.02
N LEU A 378 -44.86 6.18 -7.97
CA LEU A 378 -44.07 6.99 -8.89
C LEU A 378 -44.18 6.46 -10.33
N LYS A 379 -44.17 5.14 -10.55
CA LYS A 379 -44.42 4.53 -11.87
C LYS A 379 -45.76 4.98 -12.45
N SER A 380 -46.85 4.88 -11.68
CA SER A 380 -48.17 5.35 -12.11
C SER A 380 -48.23 6.86 -12.37
N LEU A 381 -47.49 7.66 -11.59
CA LEU A 381 -47.37 9.10 -11.84
C LEU A 381 -46.61 9.40 -13.13
N CYS A 382 -45.55 8.65 -13.44
CA CYS A 382 -44.81 8.79 -14.69
C CYS A 382 -45.68 8.45 -15.91
N GLU A 383 -46.50 7.40 -15.84
CA GLU A 383 -47.49 7.08 -16.87
C GLU A 383 -48.42 8.26 -17.15
N SER A 384 -48.92 8.90 -16.08
CA SER A 384 -49.79 10.08 -16.18
C SER A 384 -49.07 11.32 -16.72
N PHE A 385 -47.89 11.64 -16.18
CA PHE A 385 -47.13 12.84 -16.55
C PHE A 385 -46.64 12.81 -17.99
N PHE A 386 -46.19 11.64 -18.46
CA PHE A 386 -45.70 11.45 -19.81
C PHE A 386 -46.78 10.93 -20.77
N LYS A 387 -48.01 10.68 -20.31
CA LYS A 387 -49.13 10.14 -21.12
C LYS A 387 -48.74 8.84 -21.84
N LEU A 388 -48.16 7.90 -21.10
CA LEU A 388 -47.77 6.58 -21.61
C LEU A 388 -49.01 5.68 -21.61
N LYS A 389 -49.29 5.00 -22.74
CA LYS A 389 -50.40 4.05 -22.85
C LYS A 389 -49.84 2.65 -23.08
N ASP A 390 -50.27 1.70 -22.26
CA ASP A 390 -49.92 0.27 -22.38
C ASP A 390 -48.41 -0.03 -22.31
N ILE A 391 -47.61 0.86 -21.70
CA ILE A 391 -46.17 0.66 -21.50
C ILE A 391 -45.91 0.40 -20.03
N LYS A 392 -45.25 -0.73 -19.74
CA LYS A 392 -44.77 -1.02 -18.39
C LYS A 392 -43.52 -0.20 -18.10
N VAL A 393 -43.61 0.65 -17.09
CA VAL A 393 -42.55 1.61 -16.73
C VAL A 393 -41.52 0.99 -15.79
N ARG A 394 -40.25 1.12 -16.14
CA ARG A 394 -39.10 0.89 -15.27
C ARG A 394 -38.48 2.23 -14.87
N LEU A 395 -38.06 2.33 -13.61
CA LEU A 395 -37.44 3.53 -13.07
C LEU A 395 -35.99 3.24 -12.71
N TYR A 396 -35.08 4.12 -13.14
CA TYR A 396 -33.68 4.05 -12.81
C TYR A 396 -33.23 5.37 -12.18
N LEU A 397 -32.44 5.33 -11.12
CA LEU A 397 -31.83 6.52 -10.55
C LEU A 397 -30.52 6.81 -11.28
N GLU A 398 -30.41 8.01 -11.85
CA GLU A 398 -29.20 8.51 -12.49
C GLU A 398 -28.29 9.14 -11.43
N GLU A 399 -27.08 8.59 -11.28
CA GLU A 399 -26.05 9.11 -10.38
C GLU A 399 -24.88 9.66 -11.19
N GLU A 400 -24.42 10.86 -10.85
CA GLU A 400 -23.36 11.53 -11.60
C GLU A 400 -22.02 10.83 -11.33
N GLY A 401 -21.37 10.34 -12.39
CA GLY A 401 -20.15 9.54 -12.30
C GLY A 401 -20.38 8.02 -12.30
N CYS A 402 -21.62 7.55 -12.23
CA CYS A 402 -21.95 6.14 -12.44
C CYS A 402 -22.30 5.90 -13.92
N PRO A 403 -21.59 4.99 -14.62
CA PRO A 403 -21.84 4.75 -16.05
C PRO A 403 -23.18 4.05 -16.32
N LEU A 404 -23.76 3.41 -15.30
CA LEU A 404 -25.04 2.71 -15.39
C LEU A 404 -25.98 3.21 -14.29
N PRO A 405 -27.23 3.59 -14.63
CA PRO A 405 -28.19 4.07 -13.65
C PRO A 405 -28.75 2.91 -12.80
N GLN A 406 -29.04 3.17 -11.53
CA GLN A 406 -29.47 2.14 -10.58
C GLN A 406 -30.96 1.81 -10.77
N PHE A 407 -31.29 0.55 -11.03
CA PHE A 407 -32.68 0.11 -11.15
C PHE A 407 -33.42 0.18 -9.80
N LEU A 408 -34.65 0.72 -9.82
CA LEU A 408 -35.54 0.80 -8.66
C LEU A 408 -36.56 -0.35 -8.70
N GLU A 409 -36.17 -1.50 -8.14
CA GLU A 409 -36.94 -2.75 -8.20
C GLU A 409 -38.15 -2.78 -7.27
N GLU A 410 -38.00 -2.29 -6.04
CA GLU A 410 -38.97 -2.52 -4.97
C GLU A 410 -40.11 -1.51 -5.00
N ASP A 411 -41.27 -1.93 -5.56
CA ASP A 411 -42.45 -1.05 -5.71
C ASP A 411 -43.04 -0.55 -4.39
N THR A 412 -42.80 -1.27 -3.29
CA THR A 412 -43.26 -0.94 -1.95
C THR A 412 -42.36 0.06 -1.23
N ALA A 413 -41.10 0.20 -1.65
CA ALA A 413 -40.16 1.11 -1.01
C ALA A 413 -40.54 2.57 -1.29
N SER A 414 -40.43 3.43 -0.27
CA SER A 414 -40.59 4.88 -0.44
C SER A 414 -39.33 5.52 -1.01
N LEU A 415 -39.46 6.71 -1.59
CA LEU A 415 -38.31 7.49 -2.05
C LEU A 415 -37.33 7.79 -0.90
N MET A 416 -37.85 8.00 0.31
CA MET A 416 -37.06 8.16 1.53
C MET A 416 -36.28 6.90 1.90
N ASP A 417 -36.92 5.71 1.82
CA ASP A 417 -36.28 4.42 2.10
C ASP A 417 -35.13 4.11 1.13
N LEU A 418 -35.14 4.72 -0.05
CA LEU A 418 -34.09 4.58 -1.06
C LEU A 418 -33.04 5.71 -0.99
N GLY A 419 -33.18 6.61 -0.01
CA GLY A 419 -32.32 7.79 0.19
C GLY A 419 -32.47 8.87 -0.89
N ILE A 420 -33.51 8.81 -1.73
CA ILE A 420 -33.76 9.75 -2.82
C ILE A 420 -34.22 11.09 -2.22
N GLY A 421 -33.62 12.19 -2.67
CA GLY A 421 -33.94 13.52 -2.13
C GLY A 421 -34.00 14.59 -3.21
N THR A 422 -34.11 15.84 -2.77
CA THR A 422 -34.13 17.00 -3.66
C THR A 422 -32.88 17.05 -4.53
N GLY A 423 -33.08 17.17 -5.85
CA GLY A 423 -32.03 17.22 -6.85
C GLY A 423 -31.74 15.89 -7.55
N SER A 424 -32.32 14.78 -7.10
CA SER A 424 -32.16 13.48 -7.76
C SER A 424 -32.80 13.44 -9.14
N THR A 425 -32.16 12.74 -10.08
CA THR A 425 -32.69 12.50 -11.43
C THR A 425 -33.09 11.04 -11.60
N ILE A 426 -34.32 10.80 -12.01
CA ILE A 426 -34.87 9.47 -12.26
C ILE A 426 -35.17 9.34 -13.75
N ILE A 427 -34.58 8.32 -14.36
CA ILE A 427 -34.81 7.88 -15.72
C ILE A 427 -36.04 6.97 -15.74
N VAL A 428 -36.94 7.25 -16.66
CA VAL A 428 -38.18 6.55 -16.93
C VAL A 428 -38.02 5.84 -18.27
N ASP A 429 -38.02 4.51 -18.22
CA ASP A 429 -37.76 3.65 -19.37
C ASP A 429 -38.86 2.58 -19.51
N GLU A 430 -38.90 1.90 -20.65
CA GLU A 430 -39.84 0.81 -20.92
C GLU A 430 -39.24 -0.56 -20.54
N GLU A 431 -40.09 -1.43 -20.02
CA GLU A 431 -39.77 -2.85 -19.89
C GLU A 431 -39.72 -3.48 -21.29
N SER A 432 -38.51 -3.94 -21.68
CA SER A 432 -38.23 -4.58 -22.97
C SER A 432 -38.95 -5.93 -23.14
#